data_AF-A0A9D1CCP0-F1
#
_entry.id   AF-A0A9D1CCP0-F1
#
_cell.length_a   1.000
_cell.length_b   1.000
_cell.length_c   1.000
_cell.angle_alpha   90.00
_cell.angle_beta   90.00
_cell.angle_gamma   90.00
#
_symmetry.space_group_name_H-M   'P 1'
#
loop_
_entity.id
_entity.type
_entity.pdbx_description
1 polymer ?
#
loop_
_entity_poly.entity_id
_entity_poly.type
_entity_poly.pdbx_seq_one_letter_code
_entity_poly.pdbx_strand_id
1 'polypeptide(L)' 'MDVAFIEKKLQEIYAELEVEVMEVLMDESLDKKQTNLRMKPLKSTKQILKNALDSIKMVEKLSKEEMEQ' A
#
# COMPACT_ATOMS: atom_id res chain seq x y z
N MET A 1 -11.12 -16.82 3.08
CA MET A 1 -9.83 -16.10 3.13
C MET A 1 -9.89 -15.14 4.30
N ASP A 2 -8.85 -15.01 5.12
CA ASP A 2 -8.85 -14.04 6.24
C ASP A 2 -8.38 -12.67 5.74
N VAL A 3 -9.32 -11.88 5.23
CA VAL A 3 -9.05 -10.54 4.69
C VAL A 3 -8.62 -9.57 5.80
N ALA A 4 -9.10 -9.76 7.03
CA ALA A 4 -8.70 -8.94 8.18
C ALA A 4 -7.21 -9.14 8.53
N PHE A 5 -6.72 -10.39 8.46
CA PHE A 5 -5.30 -10.68 8.63
C PHE A 5 -4.44 -10.05 7.54
N ILE A 6 -4.86 -10.12 6.27
CA ILE A 6 -4.15 -9.52 5.14
C ILE A 6 -4.11 -7.99 5.29
N GLU A 7 -5.23 -7.37 5.66
CA GLU A 7 -5.30 -5.93 5.91
C GLU A 7 -4.34 -5.51 7.02
N LYS A 8 -4.29 -6.26 8.13
CA LYS A 8 -3.33 -6.00 9.21
C LYS A 8 -1.87 -6.04 8.72
N LYS A 9 -1.51 -7.03 7.90
CA LYS A 9 -0.15 -7.13 7.33
C LYS A 9 0.18 -6.01 6.35
N LEU A 10 -0.79 -5.56 5.56
CA LEU A 10 -0.59 -4.40 4.69
C LEU A 10 -0.42 -3.10 5.48
N GLN A 11 -1.08 -2.95 6.63
CA GLN A 11 -0.86 -1.80 7.50
C GLN A 11 0.56 -1.77 8.08
N GLU A 12 1.11 -2.92 8.48
CA GLU A 12 2.52 -3.04 8.89
C GLU A 12 3.45 -2.55 7.76
N ILE A 13 3.21 -3.00 6.52
CA ILE A 13 3.99 -2.58 5.34
C ILE A 13 3.82 -1.09 5.03
N TYR A 14 2.62 -0.52 5.21
CA TYR A 14 2.40 0.91 5.01
C TYR A 14 3.17 1.77 6.02
N ALA A 15 3.27 1.32 7.27
CA ALA A 15 4.07 2.00 8.28
C ALA A 15 5.56 2.01 7.91
N GLU A 16 6.09 0.88 7.41
CA GLU A 16 7.47 0.80 6.91
C GLU A 16 7.71 1.75 5.72
N LEU A 17 6.79 1.77 4.75
CA LEU A 17 6.86 2.69 3.61
C LEU A 17 6.81 4.17 4.04
N GLU A 18 6.11 4.50 5.12
CA GLU A 18 6.07 5.86 5.67
C GLU A 18 7.40 6.28 6.31
N VAL A 19 8.11 5.35 6.95
CA VAL A 19 9.47 5.58 7.43
C VAL A 19 10.40 5.87 6.25
N GLU A 20 10.38 5.05 5.20
CA GLU A 20 11.20 5.27 4.00
C GLU A 20 10.89 6.62 3.33
N VAL A 21 9.61 7.02 3.29
CA VAL A 21 9.22 8.35 2.79
C VAL A 21 9.82 9.46 3.65
N MET A 22 9.77 9.34 4.97
CA MET A 22 10.36 10.35 5.86
C MET A 22 11.88 10.45 5.67
N GLU A 23 12.58 9.32 5.55
CA GLU A 23 14.03 9.32 5.28
C GLU A 23 14.38 10.08 4.00
N VAL A 24 13.61 9.88 2.93
CA VAL A 24 13.81 10.59 1.66
C VAL A 24 13.50 12.08 1.79
N LEU A 25 12.50 12.47 2.57
CA LEU A 25 12.11 13.88 2.76
C LEU A 25 13.06 14.63 3.70
N MET A 26 13.71 13.94 4.63
CA MET A 26 14.65 14.53 5.58
C MET A 26 16.09 14.60 5.04
N ASP A 27 16.37 13.96 3.91
CA ASP A 27 17.70 14.00 3.28
C ASP A 27 17.95 15.37 2.62
N GLU A 28 18.63 16.25 3.36
CA GLU A 28 19.01 17.60 2.93
C GLU A 28 19.96 17.61 1.71
N SER A 29 20.58 16.47 1.38
CA SER A 29 21.45 16.35 0.21
C SER A 29 20.68 16.20 -1.11
N LEU A 30 19.38 15.88 -1.06
CA LEU A 30 18.56 15.66 -2.24
C LEU A 30 17.93 16.97 -2.72
N ASP A 31 18.10 17.25 -4.00
CA ASP A 31 17.30 18.30 -4.64
C ASP A 31 15.85 17.82 -4.86
N LYS A 32 14.97 18.77 -5.26
CA LYS A 32 13.57 18.47 -5.55
C LYS A 32 13.39 17.40 -6.62
N LYS A 33 14.28 17.32 -7.62
CA LYS A 33 14.18 16.35 -8.72
C LYS A 33 14.54 14.94 -8.24
N GLN A 34 15.59 14.81 -7.45
CA GLN A 34 16.07 13.56 -6.87
C GLN A 34 15.08 13.03 -5.82
N THR A 35 14.56 13.91 -4.96
CA THR A 35 13.48 13.58 -4.02
C THR A 35 12.27 13.00 -4.75
N ASN A 36 11.80 13.69 -5.80
CA ASN A 36 10.67 13.21 -6.61
C ASN A 36 10.97 11.86 -7.29
N LEU A 37 12.19 11.65 -7.76
CA LEU A 37 12.59 10.39 -8.39
C LEU A 37 12.56 9.22 -7.40
N ARG A 38 13.06 9.43 -6.18
CA ARG A 38 13.06 8.44 -5.10
C ARG A 38 11.66 8.19 -4.53
N MET A 39 10.79 9.19 -4.53
CA MET A 39 9.40 9.07 -4.07
C MET A 39 8.48 8.28 -5.03
N LYS A 40 8.80 8.24 -6.34
CA LYS A 40 8.00 7.52 -7.35
C LYS A 40 7.78 6.03 -7.04
N PRO A 41 8.83 5.21 -6.78
CA PRO A 41 8.63 3.80 -6.43
C PRO A 41 7.77 3.65 -5.17
N LEU A 42 8.01 4.42 -4.11
CA LEU A 42 7.23 4.37 -2.86
C LEU A 42 5.74 4.63 -3.11
N LYS A 43 5.42 5.65 -3.91
CA LYS A 43 4.04 5.96 -4.32
C LYS A 43 3.42 4.82 -5.11
N SER A 44 4.15 4.26 -6.09
CA SER A 44 3.68 3.16 -6.92
C SER A 44 3.43 1.90 -6.09
N THR A 45 4.35 1.56 -5.18
CA THR A 45 4.23 0.40 -4.28
C THR A 45 2.99 0.51 -3.40
N LYS A 46 2.77 1.65 -2.74
CA LYS A 46 1.55 1.88 -1.94
C LYS A 46 0.28 1.73 -2.76
N GLN A 47 0.27 2.22 -4.00
CA GLN A 47 -0.89 2.11 -4.88
C GLN A 47 -1.15 0.67 -5.34
N ILE A 48 -0.11 -0.11 -5.65
CA ILE A 48 -0.22 -1.53 -6.03
C ILE A 48 -0.84 -2.32 -4.87
N LEU A 49 -0.32 -2.14 -3.66
CA LEU A 49 -0.80 -2.84 -2.46
C LEU A 49 -2.26 -2.48 -2.15
N LYS A 50 -2.63 -1.20 -2.30
CA LYS A 50 -4.01 -0.76 -2.13
C LYS A 50 -4.94 -1.43 -3.14
N ASN A 51 -4.58 -1.39 -4.42
CA ASN A 51 -5.39 -2.00 -5.48
C ASN A 51 -5.54 -3.51 -5.29
N ALA A 52 -4.49 -4.19 -4.81
CA ALA A 52 -4.54 -5.60 -4.50
C ALA A 52 -5.50 -5.91 -3.34
N LEU A 53 -5.46 -5.12 -2.25
CA LEU A 53 -6.40 -5.27 -1.13
C LEU A 53 -7.85 -5.03 -1.57
N ASP A 54 -8.08 -3.97 -2.35
CA ASP A 54 -9.41 -3.64 -2.87
C ASP A 54 -9.95 -4.77 -3.76
N SER A 55 -9.08 -5.38 -4.59
CA SER A 55 -9.42 -6.53 -5.44
C SER A 55 -9.77 -7.77 -4.59
N ILE A 56 -9.02 -8.04 -3.52
CA ILE A 56 -9.30 -9.15 -2.59
C ILE A 56 -10.64 -8.94 -1.88
N LYS A 57 -10.90 -7.73 -1.38
CA LYS A 57 -12.16 -7.36 -0.72
C LYS A 57 -13.36 -7.50 -1.68
N MET A 58 -13.18 -7.13 -2.95
CA MET A 58 -14.22 -7.29 -3.97
C MET A 58 -14.56 -8.76 -4.21
N VAL A 59 -13.56 -9.63 -4.35
CA VAL A 59 -13.78 -11.07 -4.53
C VAL A 59 -14.48 -11.66 -3.31
N GLU A 60 -14.05 -11.32 -2.09
CA GLU A 60 -14.68 -11.81 -0.87
C GLU A 60 -16.16 -11.39 -0.78
N LYS A 61 -16.47 -10.14 -1.16
CA LYS A 61 -17.84 -9.64 -1.21
C LYS A 61 -18.70 -10.44 -2.19
N LEU A 62 -18.21 -10.65 -3.42
CA LEU A 62 -18.93 -11.43 -4.43
C LEU A 62 -19.19 -12.87 -3.96
N SER A 63 -18.19 -13.52 -3.35
CA SER A 63 -18.37 -14.88 -2.82
C SER A 63 -19.41 -14.98 -1.70
N LYS A 64 -19.54 -13.94 -0.86
CA LYS A 64 -20.59 -13.88 0.18
C LYS A 64 -21.97 -13.68 -0.45
N GLU A 65 -22.07 -12.78 -1.42
CA GLU A 65 -23.33 -12.51 -2.15
C GLU A 65 -23.81 -13.75 -2.93
N GLU A 66 -22.90 -14.57 -3.49
CA GLU A 66 -23.21 -15.84 -4.15
C GLU A 66 -23.67 -16.95 -3.17
N MET A 67 -23.23 -16.90 -1.91
CA MET A 67 -23.63 -17.88 -0.87
C MET A 67 -24.98 -17.57 -0.22
N GLU A 68 -25.45 -16.33 -0.31
CA GLU A 68 -26.74 -15.87 0.24
C GLU A 68 -27.92 -16.03 -0.75
N GLN A 69 -27.66 -16.50 -1.98
CA GLN A 69 -28.67 -16.84 -3.01
C GLN A 69 -28.94 -18.33 -3.09
#